data_AF-A0AAU6WLI7-F1
#
_entry.id   AF-A0AAU6WLI7-F1
#
_cell.length_a   1.000
_cell.length_b   1.000
_cell.length_c   1.000
_cell.angle_alpha   90.00
_cell.angle_beta   90.00
_cell.angle_gamma   90.00
#
_symmetry.space_group_name_H-M   'P 1'
#
loop_
_entity.id
_entity.type
_entity.pdbx_description
1 polymer ?
#
loop_
_entity_poly.entity_id
_entity_poly.type
_entity_poly.pdbx_seq_one_letter_code
_entity_poly.pdbx_strand_id
1 'polypeptide(L)' 'MKFLEQFGNQIKLLRKKKGLSLRELAQLCDIDHSDISKIEKGQRNIQISTILELTKGLDIHPKDLFDFDTEKLK' A
#
# COMPACT_ATOMS: atom_id res chain seq x y z
N MET A 1 -8.34 -13.67 -0.92
CA MET A 1 -7.51 -12.93 0.06
C MET A 1 -6.06 -12.77 -0.42
N LYS A 2 -5.47 -13.76 -1.10
CA LYS A 2 -4.10 -13.70 -1.67
C LYS A 2 -3.74 -12.40 -2.41
N PHE A 3 -4.64 -11.85 -3.24
CA PHE A 3 -4.39 -10.58 -3.95
C PHE A 3 -4.22 -9.37 -3.01
N LEU A 4 -5.05 -9.25 -1.97
CA LEU A 4 -4.93 -8.14 -1.00
C LEU A 4 -3.64 -8.25 -0.18
N GLU A 5 -3.22 -9.47 0.17
CA GLU A 5 -1.95 -9.70 0.84
C GLU A 5 -0.76 -9.35 -0.05
N GLN A 6 -0.80 -9.72 -1.33
CA GLN A 6 0.25 -9.36 -2.29
C GLN A 6 0.33 -7.84 -2.50
N PHE A 7 -0.83 -7.19 -2.68
CA PHE A 7 -0.92 -5.73 -2.75
C PHE A 7 -0.39 -5.05 -1.48
N GLY A 8 -0.79 -5.52 -0.31
CA GLY A 8 -0.31 -5.03 0.98
C GLY A 8 1.20 -5.20 1.16
N ASN A 9 1.74 -6.35 0.74
CA ASN A 9 3.18 -6.61 0.75
C ASN A 9 3.95 -5.67 -0.17
N GLN A 10 3.40 -5.34 -1.35
CA GLN A 10 4.02 -4.38 -2.25
C GLN A 10 4.12 -2.98 -1.62
N ILE A 11 3.04 -2.50 -0.97
CA ILE A 11 3.06 -1.24 -0.23
C ILE A 11 4.13 -1.26 0.86
N LYS A 12 4.20 -2.34 1.64
CA LYS A 12 5.19 -2.52 2.70
C LYS A 12 6.62 -2.47 2.17
N LEU A 13 6.86 -3.09 1.01
CA LEU A 13 8.15 -3.10 0.35
C LEU A 13 8.54 -1.69 -0.12
N LEU A 14 7.64 -0.98 -0.79
CA LEU A 14 7.87 0.40 -1.25
C LEU A 14 8.11 1.36 -0.09
N ARG A 15 7.30 1.26 0.98
CA ARG A 15 7.48 2.06 2.20
C ARG A 15 8.87 1.83 2.80
N LYS A 16 9.28 0.57 2.95
CA LYS A 16 10.60 0.22 3.48
C LYS A 16 11.75 0.67 2.57
N LYS A 17 11.60 0.60 1.25
CA LYS A 17 12.59 1.13 0.29
C LYS A 17 12.83 2.63 0.48
N LYS A 18 11.79 3.37 0.89
CA LYS A 18 11.90 4.80 1.25
C LYS A 18 12.34 5.06 2.69
N GLY A 19 12.61 4.02 3.49
CA GLY A 19 13.03 4.16 4.88
C GLY A 19 11.93 4.64 5.82
N LEU A 20 10.67 4.63 5.38
CA LEU A 20 9.54 5.18 6.15
C LEU A 20 8.99 4.17 7.16
N SER A 21 8.70 4.64 8.37
CA SER A 21 7.83 3.95 9.33
C SER A 21 6.36 4.05 8.92
N LEU A 22 5.49 3.25 9.57
CA LEU A 22 4.04 3.34 9.35
C LEU A 22 3.49 4.73 9.70
N ARG A 23 4.03 5.36 10.74
CA ARG A 23 3.59 6.70 11.19
C ARG A 23 4.06 7.78 10.23
N GLU A 24 5.28 7.68 9.71
CA GLU A 24 5.77 8.63 8.72
C GLU A 24 4.96 8.52 7.42
N LEU A 25 4.65 7.31 6.95
CA LEU A 25 3.76 7.16 5.79
C LEU A 25 2.35 7.70 6.09
N ALA A 26 1.82 7.49 7.30
CA ALA A 26 0.53 8.04 7.74
C ALA A 26 0.50 9.57 7.86
N GLN A 27 1.66 10.23 7.94
CA GLN A 27 1.75 11.69 7.93
C GLN A 27 1.85 12.22 6.50
N LEU A 28 2.45 11.44 5.60
CA LEU A 28 2.59 11.76 4.19
C LEU A 28 1.33 11.46 3.38
N CYS A 29 0.52 10.52 3.85
CA CYS A 29 -0.81 10.20 3.33
C CYS A 29 -1.85 10.73 4.32
N ASP A 30 -3.01 11.21 3.86
CA ASP A 30 -4.14 11.48 4.78
C ASP A 30 -4.85 10.17 5.21
N ILE A 31 -4.08 9.25 5.82
CA ILE A 31 -4.51 7.90 6.21
C ILE A 31 -3.95 7.56 7.59
N ASP A 32 -4.79 7.02 8.48
CA ASP A 32 -4.32 6.57 9.79
C ASP A 32 -3.31 5.41 9.70
N HIS A 33 -2.27 5.47 10.53
CA HIS A 33 -1.22 4.46 10.60
C HIS A 33 -1.72 3.03 10.89
N SER A 34 -2.83 2.88 11.65
CA SER A 34 -3.44 1.58 11.91
C SER A 34 -4.13 1.02 10.66
N ASP A 35 -4.66 1.89 9.81
CA ASP A 35 -5.23 1.50 8.53
C ASP A 35 -4.13 1.12 7.54
N ILE A 36 -3.03 1.88 7.45
CA ILE A 36 -1.86 1.46 6.67
C ILE A 36 -1.36 0.08 7.13
N SER A 37 -1.30 -0.18 8.44
CA SER A 37 -0.92 -1.50 8.97
C SER A 37 -1.86 -2.62 8.54
N LYS A 38 -3.18 -2.38 8.51
CA LYS A 38 -4.17 -3.36 8.02
C LYS A 38 -4.06 -3.57 6.52
N ILE A 39 -3.81 -2.51 5.75
CA ILE A 39 -3.61 -2.55 4.31
C ILE A 39 -2.38 -3.40 3.98
N GLU A 40 -1.26 -3.17 4.66
CA GLU A 40 -0.02 -3.95 4.45
C GLU A 40 -0.18 -5.44 4.76
N LYS A 41 -1.15 -5.80 5.60
CA LYS A 41 -1.48 -7.19 5.95
C LYS A 41 -2.57 -7.79 5.06
N GLY A 42 -3.09 -7.06 4.07
CA GLY A 42 -4.20 -7.49 3.23
C GLY A 42 -5.53 -7.65 3.98
N GLN A 43 -5.65 -7.06 5.17
CA GLN A 43 -6.82 -7.20 6.06
C GLN A 43 -7.94 -6.22 5.74
N ARG A 44 -7.69 -5.25 4.85
CA ARG A 44 -8.64 -4.19 4.50
C ARG A 44 -8.69 -4.02 2.98
N ASN A 45 -9.90 -4.06 2.42
CA ASN A 45 -10.12 -3.57 1.07
C ASN A 45 -10.18 -2.03 1.09
N ILE A 46 -9.55 -1.38 0.13
CA ILE A 46 -9.40 0.08 0.10
C ILE A 46 -10.11 0.69 -1.10
N GLN A 47 -10.39 1.99 -0.98
CA GLN A 47 -10.98 2.76 -2.06
C GLN A 47 -9.88 3.31 -2.99
N ILE A 48 -10.28 3.69 -4.20
CA ILE A 48 -9.38 4.33 -5.18
C ILE A 48 -8.78 5.64 -4.63
N SER A 49 -9.53 6.38 -3.81
CA SER A 49 -9.03 7.57 -3.09
C SER A 49 -7.83 7.23 -2.19
N THR A 50 -7.90 6.12 -1.45
CA THR A 50 -6.79 5.64 -0.61
C THR A 50 -5.57 5.25 -1.45
N ILE A 51 -5.78 4.66 -2.62
CA ILE A 51 -4.69 4.35 -3.56
C ILE A 51 -3.99 5.64 -3.98
N LEU A 52 -4.75 6.68 -4.33
CA LEU A 52 -4.19 7.98 -4.70
C LEU A 52 -3.37 8.59 -3.56
N GLU A 53 -3.89 8.59 -2.33
CA GLU A 53 -3.16 9.07 -1.16
C GLU A 53 -1.87 8.28 -0.91
N LEU A 54 -1.90 6.95 -1.03
CA LEU A 54 -0.70 6.11 -0.92
C LEU A 54 0.34 6.45 -1.99
N THR A 55 -0.08 6.70 -3.23
CA THR A 55 0.86 7.10 -4.30
C THR A 55 1.52 8.45 -4.04
N LYS A 56 0.77 9.39 -3.44
CA LYS A 56 1.32 10.70 -3.05
C LYS A 56 2.31 10.55 -1.90
N GLY A 57 1.93 9.86 -0.82
CA GLY A 57 2.80 9.75 0.35
C GLY A 57 4.00 8.84 0.13
N LEU A 58 3.88 7.86 -0.77
CA LEU A 58 5.02 7.08 -1.25
C LEU A 58 5.77 7.77 -2.39
N ASP A 59 5.27 8.85 -2.99
CA ASP A 59 5.88 9.54 -4.15
C ASP A 59 6.33 8.55 -5.24
N ILE A 60 5.34 7.88 -5.85
CA ILE A 60 5.48 6.84 -6.88
C ILE A 60 4.35 6.94 -7.90
N HIS A 61 4.50 6.24 -9.03
CA HIS A 61 3.40 6.10 -9.98
C HIS A 61 2.40 5.03 -9.49
N PRO A 62 1.07 5.20 -9.70
CA PRO A 62 0.07 4.21 -9.27
C PRO A 62 0.33 2.78 -9.73
N LYS A 63 0.91 2.61 -10.92
CA LYS A 63 1.31 1.30 -11.46
C LYS A 63 2.26 0.53 -10.53
N ASP A 64 3.13 1.23 -9.80
CA ASP A 64 4.16 0.63 -8.97
C ASP A 64 3.54 -0.08 -7.74
N LEU A 65 2.35 0.38 -7.31
CA LEU A 65 1.56 -0.31 -6.28
C LEU A 65 1.03 -1.67 -6.74
N PHE A 66 0.90 -1.87 -8.06
CA PHE A 66 0.40 -3.09 -8.68
C PHE A 66 1.50 -3.94 -9.32
N ASP A 67 2.76 -3.53 -9.17
CA ASP A 67 3.92 -4.25 -9.70
C ASP A 67 4.33 -5.40 -8.77
N PHE A 68 3.50 -6.44 -8.73
CA PHE A 68 3.75 -7.67 -7.99
C PHE A 68 3.21 -8.90 -8.73
N ASP A 69 3.88 -10.03 -8.56
CA ASP A 69 3.46 -11.28 -9.19
C ASP A 69 2.10 -11.73 -8.66
N THR A 70 1.13 -11.82 -9.56
CA THR A 70 -0.19 -12.39 -9.26
C THR A 70 -0.43 -13.64 -10.08
N GLU A 71 -1.08 -14.64 -9.48
CA GLU A 71 -1.63 -15.75 -10.26
C GLU A 71 -2.66 -15.18 -11.26
N LYS A 72 -2.71 -15.75 -12.47
CA LYS A 72 -3.72 -15.36 -13.46
C LYS A 72 -5.10 -15.47 -12.82
N LEU A 73 -5.79 -14.34 -12.73
CA LEU A 73 -7.20 -14.31 -12.34
C LEU A 73 -7.95 -15.11 -13.41
N LYS A 74 -8.58 -16.21 -13.00
CA LYS A 74 -9.43 -17.04 -13.86
C LYS A 74 -10.77 -16.36 -14.09
#